data_AF-A0A7S3CR54-F1
#
_entry.id   AF-A0A7S3CR54-F1
#
_cell.length_a   1.000
_cell.length_b   1.000
_cell.length_c   1.000
_cell.angle_alpha   90.00
_cell.angle_beta   90.00
_cell.angle_gamma   90.00
#
_symmetry.space_group_name_H-M   'P 1'
#
loop_
_entity.id
_entity.type
_entity.pdbx_description
1 polymer ?
#
loop_
_entity_poly.entity_id
_entity_poly.type
_entity_poly.pdbx_seq_one_letter_code
_entity_poly.pdbx_strand_id
1 'polypeptide(L)'
;MTKSGMPITYDYLVVASGLELRYDQIPGSLEALDDQLCPAGSMYRLDYAKKMSRIRQNFKGGKAIFTLPVMPVKCGGAPQKVMYLSEESFRKNGVRDKCDIHFYTSVASMFPNCEKYAKALKPIAEAKGIDVHFKHLIQSVDGNNRTAKFKNLDTEEMVDVDFDLLHVVPPQTSHQFVRESPLAAENGFLDVEQFTLRHNKFNNIWGLGDVCNLPTAKTAAAIFSQSPVVAHQIQNSVKNLPSNAKYDGYSSCPLYTGDKQLMLMEFKYGGIPNETFRSNQEVPHRFFYHVKKDIFPSVYWQFVPTGKWFGKRTIFAPKF
;
A
#
# COMPACT_ATOMS: atom_id res chain seq x y z
N MET A 1 18.60 19.65 11.74
CA MET A 1 18.75 19.34 13.19
C MET A 1 18.21 17.94 13.43
N THR A 2 18.97 17.07 14.06
CA THR A 2 18.45 15.77 14.55
C THR A 2 17.52 15.99 15.76
N LYS A 3 16.88 14.92 16.26
CA LYS A 3 16.11 14.98 17.51
C LYS A 3 16.95 15.46 18.72
N SER A 4 18.27 15.24 18.70
CA SER A 4 19.19 15.73 19.73
C SER A 4 19.67 17.17 19.51
N GLY A 5 19.15 17.86 18.49
CA GLY A 5 19.56 19.21 18.14
C GLY A 5 20.91 19.29 17.43
N MET A 6 21.48 18.16 16.97
CA MET A 6 22.74 18.16 16.23
C MET A 6 22.51 18.63 14.78
N PRO A 7 23.20 19.68 14.29
CA PRO A 7 23.22 20.01 12.87
C PRO A 7 24.07 18.98 12.10
N ILE A 8 23.58 18.56 10.94
CA ILE A 8 24.30 17.69 10.01
C ILE A 8 24.26 18.37 8.64
N THR A 9 25.43 18.60 8.05
CA THR A 9 25.58 19.11 6.69
C THR A 9 25.81 17.96 5.71
N TYR A 10 25.51 18.19 4.44
CA TYR A 10 25.65 17.18 3.39
C TYR A 10 26.02 17.84 2.06
N ASP A 11 26.80 17.15 1.24
CA ASP A 11 26.97 17.52 -0.17
C ASP A 11 25.76 17.06 -0.98
N TYR A 12 25.27 15.85 -0.71
CA TYR A 12 24.11 15.23 -1.33
C TYR A 12 23.18 14.63 -0.29
N LEU A 13 21.86 14.77 -0.48
CA LEU A 13 20.84 14.22 0.39
C LEU A 13 19.94 13.23 -0.36
N VAL A 14 19.70 12.07 0.24
CA VAL A 14 18.67 11.13 -0.20
C VAL A 14 17.59 11.02 0.86
N VAL A 15 16.37 11.44 0.51
CA VAL A 15 15.21 11.34 1.40
C VAL A 15 14.45 10.04 1.11
N ALA A 16 14.48 9.11 2.06
CA ALA A 16 13.83 7.80 1.97
C ALA A 16 13.09 7.43 3.27
N SER A 17 12.47 8.43 3.92
CA SER A 17 11.86 8.29 5.25
C SER A 17 10.57 7.47 5.29
N GLY A 18 10.04 7.06 4.13
CA GLY A 18 8.75 6.40 4.05
C GLY A 18 7.58 7.35 4.33
N LEU A 19 6.54 6.84 4.99
CA LEU A 19 5.33 7.58 5.31
C LEU A 19 4.86 7.34 6.75
N GLU A 20 3.97 8.21 7.20
CA GLU A 20 3.33 8.19 8.52
C GLU A 20 1.90 7.63 8.41
N LEU A 21 1.52 6.80 9.38
CA LEU A 21 0.19 6.22 9.49
C LEU A 21 -0.66 7.10 10.42
N ARG A 22 -1.69 7.74 9.88
CA ARG A 22 -2.50 8.74 10.58
C ARG A 22 -3.83 8.18 11.05
N TYR A 23 -3.78 7.21 11.96
CA TYR A 23 -5.00 6.67 12.61
C TYR A 23 -5.78 7.77 13.36
N ASP A 24 -5.07 8.78 13.88
CA ASP A 24 -5.65 9.95 14.53
C ASP A 24 -6.59 10.76 13.63
N GLN A 25 -6.49 10.63 12.29
CA GLN A 25 -7.41 11.28 11.35
C GLN A 25 -8.77 10.58 11.22
N ILE A 26 -8.95 9.40 11.84
CA ILE A 26 -10.24 8.74 11.97
C ILE A 26 -10.61 8.75 13.46
N PRO A 27 -11.44 9.71 13.92
CA PRO A 27 -11.93 9.77 15.29
C PRO A 27 -12.40 8.41 15.82
N GLY A 28 -11.95 8.05 17.03
CA GLY A 28 -12.29 6.80 17.71
C GLY A 28 -11.55 5.56 17.22
N SER A 29 -10.77 5.65 16.13
CA SER A 29 -10.09 4.48 15.56
C SER A 29 -8.92 3.99 16.43
N LEU A 30 -8.17 4.87 17.07
CA LEU A 30 -7.07 4.49 17.96
C LEU A 30 -7.63 3.76 19.20
N GLU A 31 -8.68 4.32 19.80
CA GLU A 31 -9.38 3.75 20.96
C GLU A 31 -9.89 2.34 20.64
N ALA A 32 -10.56 2.16 19.50
CA ALA A 32 -11.05 0.87 19.04
C ALA A 32 -9.92 -0.13 18.71
N LEU A 33 -8.80 0.34 18.16
CA LEU A 33 -7.66 -0.51 17.82
C LEU A 33 -6.86 -0.93 19.06
N ASP A 34 -6.71 -0.04 20.04
CA ASP A 34 -5.98 -0.27 21.29
C ASP A 34 -6.77 -1.15 22.27
N ASP A 35 -8.11 -1.01 22.33
CA ASP A 35 -8.97 -1.90 23.10
C ASP A 35 -8.92 -3.34 22.56
N GLN A 36 -8.37 -4.27 23.35
CA GLN A 36 -8.21 -5.67 22.96
C GLN A 36 -9.53 -6.44 22.76
N LEU A 37 -10.64 -5.95 23.34
CA LEU A 37 -11.96 -6.56 23.26
C LEU A 37 -12.77 -6.05 22.05
N CYS A 38 -12.53 -4.82 21.60
CA CYS A 38 -13.13 -4.31 20.38
C CYS A 38 -12.65 -5.11 19.15
N PRO A 39 -13.56 -5.60 18.28
CA PRO A 39 -13.19 -6.41 17.11
C PRO A 39 -12.68 -5.56 15.93
N ALA A 40 -11.96 -4.47 16.21
CA ALA A 40 -11.27 -3.64 15.23
C ALA A 40 -9.77 -3.98 15.15
N GLY A 41 -9.23 -4.11 13.94
CA GLY A 41 -7.83 -4.38 13.66
C GLY A 41 -7.30 -3.65 12.43
N SER A 42 -6.00 -3.72 12.18
CA SER A 42 -5.35 -3.11 11.02
C SER A 42 -4.08 -3.87 10.65
N MET A 43 -3.72 -4.03 9.38
CA MET A 43 -2.46 -4.70 9.02
C MET A 43 -1.23 -3.77 8.91
N TYR A 44 -1.39 -2.47 9.13
CA TYR A 44 -0.36 -1.47 8.82
C TYR A 44 0.63 -1.23 9.98
N ARG A 45 0.28 -1.62 11.20
CA ARG A 45 1.13 -1.66 12.41
C ARG A 45 1.22 -3.10 12.93
N LEU A 46 2.38 -3.53 13.43
CA LEU A 46 2.64 -4.94 13.74
C LEU A 46 1.71 -5.50 14.83
N ASP A 47 1.51 -4.76 15.91
CA ASP A 47 0.62 -5.10 17.01
C ASP A 47 -0.85 -5.19 16.57
N TYR A 48 -1.33 -4.20 15.80
CA TYR A 48 -2.66 -4.24 15.20
C TYR A 48 -2.81 -5.39 14.19
N ALA A 49 -1.75 -5.75 13.48
CA ALA A 49 -1.77 -6.87 12.54
C ALA A 49 -1.90 -8.21 13.27
N LYS A 50 -1.23 -8.36 14.42
CA LYS A 50 -1.40 -9.51 15.31
C LYS A 50 -2.84 -9.58 15.85
N LYS A 51 -3.41 -8.45 16.31
CA LYS A 51 -4.81 -8.34 16.73
C LYS A 51 -5.77 -8.74 15.61
N MET A 52 -5.58 -8.18 14.41
CA MET A 52 -6.38 -8.49 13.21
C MET A 52 -6.33 -9.98 12.86
N SER A 53 -5.15 -10.60 12.97
CA SER A 53 -5.00 -12.05 12.75
C SER A 53 -5.81 -12.87 13.77
N ARG A 54 -5.79 -12.48 15.05
CA ARG A 54 -6.57 -13.12 16.11
C ARG A 54 -8.07 -12.96 15.89
N ILE A 55 -8.53 -11.75 15.55
CA ILE A 55 -9.94 -11.46 15.26
C ILE A 55 -10.42 -12.34 14.10
N ARG A 56 -9.71 -12.33 12.96
CA ARG A 56 -10.05 -13.13 11.78
C ARG A 56 -10.12 -14.63 12.08
N GLN A 57 -9.16 -15.17 12.84
CA GLN A 57 -9.11 -16.60 13.16
C GLN A 57 -10.26 -17.05 14.07
N ASN A 58 -10.74 -16.17 14.95
CA ASN A 58 -11.78 -16.49 15.93
C ASN A 58 -13.17 -15.99 15.55
N PHE A 59 -13.31 -15.32 14.40
CA PHE A 59 -14.59 -14.79 13.91
C PHE A 59 -15.66 -15.89 13.81
N LYS A 60 -16.88 -15.59 14.26
CA LYS A 60 -17.98 -16.57 14.36
C LYS A 60 -19.13 -16.33 13.38
N GLY A 61 -19.05 -15.26 12.59
CA GLY A 61 -20.14 -14.76 11.76
C GLY A 61 -20.51 -13.32 12.15
N GLY A 62 -21.41 -12.72 11.39
CA GLY A 62 -21.78 -11.31 11.49
C GLY A 62 -21.17 -10.47 10.37
N LYS A 63 -21.17 -9.15 10.56
CA LYS A 63 -20.71 -8.19 9.55
C LYS A 63 -19.20 -7.94 9.64
N ALA A 64 -18.47 -8.27 8.58
CA ALA A 64 -17.03 -8.06 8.46
C ALA A 64 -16.74 -6.91 7.48
N ILE A 65 -16.26 -5.79 8.02
CA ILE A 65 -16.01 -4.56 7.27
C ILE A 65 -14.52 -4.40 7.00
N PHE A 66 -14.16 -4.11 5.76
CA PHE A 66 -12.81 -3.76 5.33
C PHE A 66 -12.83 -2.37 4.69
N THR A 67 -11.85 -1.53 5.03
CA THR A 67 -11.84 -0.13 4.55
C THR A 67 -10.66 0.17 3.63
N LEU A 68 -10.81 1.12 2.71
CA LEU A 68 -9.70 1.83 2.05
C LEU A 68 -9.98 3.35 2.11
N PRO A 69 -9.12 4.16 2.76
CA PRO A 69 -9.27 5.61 2.83
C PRO A 69 -8.81 6.26 1.52
N VAL A 70 -8.82 7.59 1.51
CA VAL A 70 -8.27 8.40 0.41
C VAL A 70 -6.83 8.00 0.11
N MET A 71 -6.54 7.83 -1.18
CA MET A 71 -5.19 7.57 -1.68
C MET A 71 -4.32 8.84 -1.57
N PRO A 72 -3.01 8.72 -1.33
CA PRO A 72 -2.22 7.49 -1.44
C PRO A 72 -2.14 6.68 -0.13
N VAL A 73 -2.02 5.36 -0.29
CA VAL A 73 -1.65 4.43 0.79
C VAL A 73 -0.50 3.52 0.33
N LYS A 74 0.40 3.11 1.24
CA LYS A 74 1.39 2.08 0.92
C LYS A 74 0.68 0.76 0.60
N CYS A 75 1.05 0.16 -0.52
CA CYS A 75 0.44 -1.04 -1.06
C CYS A 75 -1.10 -0.95 -1.12
N GLY A 76 -1.64 -0.15 -2.06
CA GLY A 76 -3.10 0.06 -2.22
C GLY A 76 -3.97 -1.20 -2.38
N GLY A 77 -3.39 -2.34 -2.78
CA GLY A 77 -4.11 -3.62 -2.81
C GLY A 77 -4.17 -4.34 -1.45
N ALA A 78 -3.35 -3.98 -0.45
CA ALA A 78 -3.32 -4.66 0.85
C ALA A 78 -4.67 -4.74 1.57
N PRO A 79 -5.55 -3.72 1.53
CA PRO A 79 -6.87 -3.81 2.15
C PRO A 79 -7.74 -4.91 1.55
N GLN A 80 -7.65 -5.14 0.24
CA GLN A 80 -8.32 -6.26 -0.42
C GLN A 80 -7.66 -7.60 -0.08
N LYS A 81 -6.32 -7.65 0.08
CA LYS A 81 -5.61 -8.89 0.43
C LYS A 81 -6.13 -9.47 1.75
N VAL A 82 -6.25 -8.64 2.80
CA VAL A 82 -6.76 -9.15 4.08
C VAL A 82 -8.22 -9.53 4.00
N MET A 83 -9.02 -8.83 3.20
CA MET A 83 -10.42 -9.16 2.96
C MET A 83 -10.54 -10.56 2.34
N TYR A 84 -9.86 -10.83 1.22
CA TYR A 84 -9.86 -12.16 0.60
C TYR A 84 -9.30 -13.26 1.51
N LEU A 85 -8.24 -12.97 2.27
CA LEU A 85 -7.69 -13.92 3.25
C LEU A 85 -8.63 -14.15 4.44
N SER A 86 -9.49 -13.18 4.77
CA SER A 86 -10.51 -13.30 5.81
C SER A 86 -11.67 -14.16 5.33
N GLU A 87 -12.16 -13.91 4.12
CA GLU A 87 -13.13 -14.78 3.45
C GLU A 87 -12.67 -16.24 3.42
N GLU A 88 -11.43 -16.50 2.98
CA GLU A 88 -10.83 -17.84 2.99
C GLU A 88 -10.79 -18.44 4.41
N SER A 89 -10.43 -17.64 5.42
CA SER A 89 -10.41 -18.06 6.82
C SER A 89 -11.81 -18.43 7.32
N PHE A 90 -12.84 -17.66 6.95
CA PHE A 90 -14.22 -17.91 7.36
C PHE A 90 -14.78 -19.19 6.73
N ARG A 91 -14.45 -19.46 5.45
CA ARG A 91 -14.79 -20.75 4.82
C ARG A 91 -14.12 -21.92 5.51
N LYS A 92 -12.81 -21.83 5.77
CA LYS A 92 -12.05 -22.90 6.44
C LYS A 92 -12.54 -23.19 7.86
N ASN A 93 -13.05 -22.18 8.54
CA ASN A 93 -13.62 -22.31 9.87
C ASN A 93 -15.10 -22.73 9.87
N GLY A 94 -15.73 -22.92 8.71
CA GLY A 94 -17.14 -23.33 8.59
C GLY A 94 -18.15 -22.26 9.02
N VAL A 95 -17.77 -20.97 8.99
CA VAL A 95 -18.65 -19.86 9.41
C VAL A 95 -19.02 -18.90 8.27
N ARG A 96 -18.52 -19.12 7.05
CA ARG A 96 -18.75 -18.21 5.90
C ARG A 96 -20.23 -17.92 5.64
N ASP A 97 -21.10 -18.92 5.77
CA ASP A 97 -22.55 -18.77 5.53
C ASP A 97 -23.25 -17.86 6.55
N LYS A 98 -22.57 -17.55 7.66
CA LYS A 98 -23.01 -16.62 8.69
C LYS A 98 -22.35 -15.24 8.56
N CYS A 99 -21.56 -15.01 7.53
CA CYS A 99 -20.76 -13.79 7.37
C CYS A 99 -21.35 -12.91 6.27
N ASP A 100 -21.44 -11.62 6.56
CA ASP A 100 -21.71 -10.57 5.58
C ASP A 100 -20.42 -9.75 5.40
N ILE A 101 -19.84 -9.72 4.20
CA ILE A 101 -18.50 -9.17 3.97
C ILE A 101 -18.60 -7.91 3.12
N HIS A 102 -18.19 -6.78 3.69
CA HIS A 102 -18.25 -5.49 3.02
C HIS A 102 -16.86 -4.89 2.83
N PHE A 103 -16.64 -4.31 1.65
CA PHE A 103 -15.47 -3.48 1.36
C PHE A 103 -15.88 -2.05 1.06
N TYR A 104 -15.68 -1.16 2.02
CA TYR A 104 -15.90 0.27 1.85
C TYR A 104 -14.62 0.94 1.39
N THR A 105 -14.67 1.56 0.21
CA THR A 105 -13.49 2.12 -0.42
C THR A 105 -13.76 3.52 -0.92
N SER A 106 -12.84 4.45 -0.67
CA SER A 106 -12.99 5.84 -1.13
C SER A 106 -12.81 6.00 -2.64
N VAL A 107 -12.31 4.97 -3.35
CA VAL A 107 -12.06 5.03 -4.79
C VAL A 107 -13.23 4.47 -5.60
N ALA A 108 -13.25 4.75 -6.90
CA ALA A 108 -14.33 4.36 -7.82
C ALA A 108 -14.12 3.02 -8.54
N SER A 109 -13.04 2.29 -8.26
CA SER A 109 -12.74 1.00 -8.88
C SER A 109 -11.95 0.08 -7.95
N MET A 110 -11.94 -1.23 -8.23
CA MET A 110 -11.21 -2.22 -7.42
C MET A 110 -9.70 -1.98 -7.39
N PHE A 111 -9.14 -1.39 -8.45
CA PHE A 111 -7.71 -1.12 -8.51
C PHE A 111 -7.41 0.10 -9.40
N PRO A 112 -7.34 1.32 -8.83
CA PRO A 112 -7.26 2.55 -9.62
C PRO A 112 -5.95 2.71 -10.40
N ASN A 113 -4.90 1.97 -10.02
CA ASN A 113 -3.59 2.09 -10.66
C ASN A 113 -3.48 1.37 -12.01
N CYS A 114 -4.41 0.47 -12.37
CA CYS A 114 -4.36 -0.26 -13.64
C CYS A 114 -5.71 -0.92 -13.95
N GLU A 115 -6.34 -0.50 -15.06
CA GLU A 115 -7.69 -0.94 -15.45
C GLU A 115 -7.78 -2.46 -15.72
N LYS A 116 -6.73 -3.05 -16.33
CA LYS A 116 -6.62 -4.49 -16.60
C LYS A 116 -6.92 -5.30 -15.32
N TYR A 117 -6.22 -4.99 -14.24
CA TYR A 117 -6.41 -5.70 -12.97
C TYR A 117 -7.69 -5.30 -12.24
N ALA A 118 -8.14 -4.05 -12.37
CA ALA A 118 -9.41 -3.62 -11.79
C ALA A 118 -10.59 -4.43 -12.33
N LYS A 119 -10.62 -4.68 -13.65
CA LYS A 119 -11.63 -5.52 -14.31
C LYS A 119 -11.58 -6.97 -13.84
N ALA A 120 -10.38 -7.52 -13.65
CA ALA A 120 -10.21 -8.90 -13.18
C ALA A 120 -10.65 -9.11 -11.71
N LEU A 121 -10.50 -8.09 -10.85
CA LEU A 121 -10.80 -8.21 -9.42
C LEU A 121 -12.29 -8.16 -9.07
N LYS A 122 -13.09 -7.44 -9.86
CA LYS A 122 -14.51 -7.29 -9.59
C LYS A 122 -15.26 -8.65 -9.58
N PRO A 123 -15.15 -9.50 -10.62
CA PRO A 123 -15.75 -10.83 -10.59
C PRO A 123 -15.24 -11.73 -9.47
N ILE A 124 -13.98 -11.55 -9.04
CA ILE A 124 -13.40 -12.33 -7.92
C ILE A 124 -14.08 -11.95 -6.59
N ALA A 125 -14.33 -10.66 -6.36
CA ALA A 125 -15.07 -10.21 -5.18
C ALA A 125 -16.53 -10.69 -5.22
N GLU A 126 -17.21 -10.54 -6.36
CA GLU A 126 -18.60 -10.99 -6.56
C GLU A 126 -18.75 -12.50 -6.34
N ALA A 127 -17.88 -13.31 -6.93
CA ALA A 127 -17.90 -14.77 -6.76
C ALA A 127 -17.65 -15.22 -5.31
N LYS A 128 -17.03 -14.36 -4.49
CA LYS A 128 -16.81 -14.59 -3.06
C LYS A 128 -17.92 -14.00 -2.18
N GLY A 129 -18.98 -13.44 -2.76
CA GLY A 129 -20.08 -12.80 -2.04
C GLY A 129 -19.63 -11.63 -1.18
N ILE A 130 -18.77 -10.77 -1.75
CA ILE A 130 -18.26 -9.57 -1.09
C ILE A 130 -18.96 -8.35 -1.68
N ASP A 131 -19.60 -7.57 -0.81
CA ASP A 131 -20.28 -6.33 -1.19
C ASP A 131 -19.29 -5.17 -1.20
N VAL A 132 -19.05 -4.60 -2.38
CA VAL A 132 -18.10 -3.49 -2.55
C VAL A 132 -18.85 -2.17 -2.64
N HIS A 133 -18.55 -1.28 -1.69
CA HIS A 133 -19.12 0.05 -1.56
C HIS A 133 -18.09 1.08 -2.04
N PHE A 134 -18.15 1.42 -3.33
CA PHE A 134 -17.27 2.42 -3.92
C PHE A 134 -17.61 3.82 -3.44
N LYS A 135 -16.60 4.70 -3.43
CA LYS A 135 -16.73 6.10 -3.01
C LYS A 135 -17.34 6.26 -1.61
N HIS A 136 -17.06 5.35 -0.69
CA HIS A 136 -17.42 5.48 0.71
C HIS A 136 -16.16 5.63 1.57
N LEU A 137 -16.08 6.73 2.29
CA LEU A 137 -14.94 7.06 3.14
C LEU A 137 -15.31 6.91 4.60
N ILE A 138 -14.55 6.10 5.35
CA ILE A 138 -14.70 6.02 6.80
C ILE A 138 -14.41 7.39 7.45
N GLN A 139 -15.30 7.82 8.33
CA GLN A 139 -15.25 9.11 9.02
C GLN A 139 -14.95 8.94 10.51
N SER A 140 -15.50 7.92 11.16
CA SER A 140 -15.24 7.64 12.57
C SER A 140 -15.53 6.18 12.93
N VAL A 141 -15.01 5.75 14.07
CA VAL A 141 -15.28 4.44 14.66
C VAL A 141 -15.77 4.63 16.09
N ASP A 142 -16.93 4.06 16.42
CA ASP A 142 -17.37 3.88 17.79
C ASP A 142 -17.10 2.43 18.20
N GLY A 143 -15.99 2.21 18.90
CA GLY A 143 -15.57 0.88 19.33
C GLY A 143 -16.49 0.25 20.40
N ASN A 144 -17.18 1.08 21.18
CA ASN A 144 -18.06 0.63 22.26
C ASN A 144 -19.38 0.10 21.71
N ASN A 145 -19.98 0.85 20.78
CA ASN A 145 -21.22 0.45 20.10
C ASN A 145 -20.96 -0.45 18.89
N ARG A 146 -19.69 -0.63 18.50
CA ARG A 146 -19.24 -1.38 17.31
C ARG A 146 -19.89 -0.87 16.02
N THR A 147 -19.87 0.44 15.84
CA THR A 147 -20.42 1.10 14.65
C THR A 147 -19.32 1.91 13.98
N ALA A 148 -19.22 1.82 12.65
CA ALA A 148 -18.34 2.65 11.83
C ALA A 148 -19.19 3.58 10.98
N LYS A 149 -18.83 4.86 10.95
CA LYS A 149 -19.53 5.89 10.18
C LYS A 149 -18.80 6.12 8.86
N PHE A 150 -19.53 6.11 7.76
CA PHE A 150 -19.01 6.34 6.41
C PHE A 150 -19.68 7.57 5.78
N LYS A 151 -18.95 8.30 4.95
CA LYS A 151 -19.47 9.34 4.05
C LYS A 151 -19.47 8.82 2.62
N ASN A 152 -20.63 8.84 1.96
CA ASN A 152 -20.70 8.67 0.52
C ASN A 152 -20.13 9.93 -0.15
N LEU A 153 -19.11 9.77 -0.98
CA LEU A 153 -18.39 10.90 -1.59
C LEU A 153 -19.12 11.52 -2.78
N ASP A 154 -20.16 10.86 -3.32
CA ASP A 154 -21.00 11.41 -4.37
C ASP A 154 -22.20 12.17 -3.80
N THR A 155 -22.86 11.64 -2.77
CA THR A 155 -24.10 12.22 -2.19
C THR A 155 -23.88 13.02 -0.91
N GLU A 156 -22.69 12.94 -0.33
CA GLU A 156 -22.35 13.44 1.01
C GLU A 156 -23.11 12.81 2.18
N GLU A 157 -23.95 11.80 1.92
CA GLU A 157 -24.72 11.09 2.93
C GLU A 157 -23.81 10.38 3.93
N MET A 158 -24.18 10.45 5.21
CA MET A 158 -23.51 9.76 6.29
C MET A 158 -24.28 8.47 6.62
N VAL A 159 -23.57 7.34 6.62
CA VAL A 159 -24.14 6.01 6.87
C VAL A 159 -23.43 5.38 8.07
N ASP A 160 -24.19 5.01 9.08
CA ASP A 160 -23.71 4.24 10.22
C ASP A 160 -23.84 2.74 9.93
N VAL A 161 -22.76 1.99 10.15
CA VAL A 161 -22.69 0.56 9.83
C VAL A 161 -22.12 -0.20 11.02
N ASP A 162 -22.93 -1.07 11.60
CA ASP A 162 -22.50 -1.97 12.69
C ASP A 162 -21.50 -3.02 12.18
N PHE A 163 -20.56 -3.42 13.03
CA PHE A 163 -19.54 -4.42 12.69
C PHE A 163 -19.34 -5.45 13.79
N ASP A 164 -19.15 -6.70 13.36
CA ASP A 164 -18.63 -7.79 14.19
C ASP A 164 -17.12 -7.98 13.98
N LEU A 165 -16.58 -7.40 12.90
CA LEU A 165 -15.16 -7.29 12.59
C LEU A 165 -14.93 -6.04 11.74
N LEU A 166 -13.97 -5.21 12.14
CA LEU A 166 -13.57 -4.02 11.38
C LEU A 166 -12.07 -4.05 11.07
N HIS A 167 -11.72 -3.95 9.80
CA HIS A 167 -10.35 -3.72 9.36
C HIS A 167 -10.16 -2.27 8.91
N VAL A 168 -9.48 -1.48 9.75
CA VAL A 168 -9.22 -0.06 9.53
C VAL A 168 -7.91 0.13 8.76
N VAL A 169 -7.97 0.95 7.73
CA VAL A 169 -6.80 1.43 7.01
C VAL A 169 -6.67 2.92 7.27
N PRO A 170 -5.59 3.37 7.93
CA PRO A 170 -5.44 4.78 8.26
C PRO A 170 -5.12 5.59 6.99
N PRO A 171 -5.55 6.86 6.93
CA PRO A 171 -4.93 7.85 6.06
C PRO A 171 -3.41 7.85 6.22
N GLN A 172 -2.69 8.15 5.15
CA GLN A 172 -1.23 8.10 5.14
C GLN A 172 -0.64 9.38 4.55
N THR A 173 0.30 9.96 5.26
CA THR A 173 0.95 11.24 4.89
C THR A 173 2.46 11.05 4.88
N SER A 174 3.22 11.97 4.27
CA SER A 174 4.65 12.04 4.58
C SER A 174 4.85 12.39 6.06
N HIS A 175 6.04 12.13 6.61
CA HIS A 175 6.38 12.55 7.97
C HIS A 175 6.38 14.07 8.13
N GLN A 176 6.14 14.56 9.35
CA GLN A 176 6.00 15.98 9.64
C GLN A 176 7.17 16.82 9.13
N PHE A 177 8.39 16.36 9.43
CA PHE A 177 9.61 17.04 9.03
C PHE A 177 9.81 17.12 7.50
N VAL A 178 9.05 16.35 6.71
CA VAL A 178 9.03 16.48 5.25
C VAL A 178 7.94 17.47 4.84
N ARG A 179 6.67 17.21 5.21
CA ARG A 179 5.52 18.03 4.78
C ARG A 179 5.58 19.50 5.20
N GLU A 180 6.24 19.80 6.32
CA GLU A 180 6.42 21.18 6.81
C GLU A 180 7.77 21.80 6.38
N SER A 181 8.54 21.11 5.53
CA SER A 181 9.83 21.60 5.06
C SER A 181 9.74 22.26 3.67
N PRO A 182 10.76 23.03 3.27
CA PRO A 182 10.89 23.53 1.90
C PRO A 182 11.04 22.45 0.83
N LEU A 183 11.12 21.16 1.21
CA LEU A 183 11.25 20.03 0.29
C LEU A 183 9.89 19.43 -0.14
N ALA A 184 8.79 19.89 0.47
CA ALA A 184 7.47 19.36 0.19
C ALA A 184 6.88 19.95 -1.10
N ALA A 185 6.17 19.11 -1.84
CA ALA A 185 5.19 19.53 -2.83
C ALA A 185 3.91 20.00 -2.14
N GLU A 186 2.97 20.55 -2.90
CA GLU A 186 1.67 21.03 -2.39
C GLU A 186 0.88 19.95 -1.62
N ASN A 187 1.00 18.69 -2.04
CA ASN A 187 0.35 17.56 -1.36
C ASN A 187 1.10 17.07 -0.10
N GLY A 188 2.16 17.76 0.33
CA GLY A 188 2.96 17.47 1.51
C GLY A 188 3.99 16.34 1.33
N PHE A 189 3.98 15.59 0.22
CA PHE A 189 5.04 14.61 -0.07
C PHE A 189 6.27 15.30 -0.64
N LEU A 190 7.43 14.61 -0.62
CA LEU A 190 8.68 15.15 -1.17
C LEU A 190 8.53 15.46 -2.65
N ASP A 191 8.94 16.68 -3.05
CA ASP A 191 8.81 17.20 -4.40
C ASP A 191 9.95 16.74 -5.32
N VAL A 192 9.74 15.66 -6.06
CA VAL A 192 10.74 15.10 -6.99
C VAL A 192 10.23 15.05 -8.41
N GLU A 193 11.14 15.21 -9.37
CA GLU A 193 10.87 14.96 -10.78
C GLU A 193 10.68 13.44 -10.99
N GLN A 194 9.60 13.08 -11.66
CA GLN A 194 9.10 11.70 -11.67
C GLN A 194 10.04 10.68 -12.34
N PHE A 195 10.85 11.09 -13.32
CA PHE A 195 11.75 10.17 -14.03
C PHE A 195 13.13 10.09 -13.39
N THR A 196 13.69 11.20 -12.93
CA THR A 196 15.05 11.30 -12.39
C THR A 196 15.11 11.14 -10.89
N LEU A 197 13.97 11.30 -10.19
CA LEU A 197 13.85 11.23 -8.73
C LEU A 197 14.65 12.31 -7.98
N ARG A 198 15.14 13.31 -8.72
CA ARG A 198 15.81 14.49 -8.20
C ARG A 198 14.77 15.49 -7.72
N HIS A 199 15.06 16.21 -6.64
CA HIS A 199 14.19 17.26 -6.16
C HIS A 199 14.04 18.37 -7.21
N ASN A 200 12.82 18.87 -7.45
CA ASN A 200 12.56 19.86 -8.52
C ASN A 200 13.28 21.20 -8.27
N LYS A 201 13.36 21.62 -7.00
CA LYS A 201 14.07 22.86 -6.57
C LYS A 201 15.55 22.70 -6.22
N PHE A 202 15.97 21.56 -5.65
CA PHE A 202 17.29 21.40 -5.03
C PHE A 202 18.11 20.34 -5.77
N ASN A 203 19.13 20.81 -6.49
CA ASN A 203 19.91 19.99 -7.41
C ASN A 203 20.77 18.91 -6.73
N ASN A 204 21.01 18.99 -5.42
CA ASN A 204 21.78 18.00 -4.68
C ASN A 204 20.90 17.08 -3.81
N ILE A 205 19.59 17.07 -4.03
CA ILE A 205 18.64 16.26 -3.27
C ILE A 205 17.91 15.29 -4.20
N TRP A 206 17.80 14.04 -3.76
CA TRP A 206 16.97 13.01 -4.39
C TRP A 206 16.05 12.40 -3.35
N GLY A 207 15.00 11.72 -3.81
CA GLY A 207 14.20 10.89 -2.94
C GLY A 207 13.59 9.70 -3.64
N LEU A 208 13.28 8.67 -2.88
CA LEU A 208 12.61 7.47 -3.38
C LEU A 208 11.65 6.88 -2.36
N GLY A 209 10.78 6.00 -2.84
CA GLY A 209 9.81 5.28 -2.05
C GLY A 209 8.61 6.11 -1.62
N ASP A 210 8.03 5.72 -0.49
CA ASP A 210 6.71 6.19 -0.07
C ASP A 210 6.66 7.68 0.27
N VAL A 211 7.82 8.32 0.51
CA VAL A 211 7.91 9.76 0.83
C VAL A 211 7.70 10.66 -0.39
N CYS A 212 7.89 10.16 -1.61
CA CYS A 212 7.86 10.98 -2.82
C CYS A 212 6.44 11.20 -3.37
N ASN A 213 6.23 12.32 -4.05
CA ASN A 213 4.99 12.66 -4.76
C ASN A 213 4.82 11.93 -6.13
N LEU A 214 5.46 10.77 -6.32
CA LEU A 214 5.46 10.05 -7.59
C LEU A 214 4.05 9.54 -7.95
N PRO A 215 3.60 9.69 -9.21
CA PRO A 215 2.27 9.27 -9.66
C PRO A 215 2.20 7.75 -9.95
N THR A 216 2.62 6.93 -8.99
CA THR A 216 2.55 5.46 -9.06
C THR A 216 2.20 4.86 -7.70
N ALA A 217 1.96 3.55 -7.65
CA ALA A 217 1.67 2.87 -6.39
C ALA A 217 2.93 2.82 -5.50
N LYS A 218 2.76 3.25 -4.24
CA LYS A 218 3.77 3.21 -3.18
C LYS A 218 4.02 1.77 -2.72
N THR A 219 5.01 1.10 -3.29
CA THR A 219 5.34 -0.31 -3.00
C THR A 219 6.85 -0.53 -2.90
N ALA A 220 7.25 -1.59 -2.20
CA ALA A 220 8.64 -2.05 -2.21
C ALA A 220 9.14 -2.38 -3.63
N ALA A 221 8.28 -2.92 -4.50
CA ALA A 221 8.65 -3.20 -5.88
C ALA A 221 8.98 -1.93 -6.68
N ALA A 222 8.27 -0.83 -6.42
CA ALA A 222 8.62 0.47 -6.97
C ALA A 222 9.99 0.94 -6.49
N ILE A 223 10.28 0.79 -5.19
CA ILE A 223 11.57 1.14 -4.58
C ILE A 223 12.72 0.39 -5.27
N PHE A 224 12.55 -0.89 -5.60
CA PHE A 224 13.61 -1.66 -6.28
C PHE A 224 13.94 -1.13 -7.68
N SER A 225 12.98 -0.53 -8.37
CA SER A 225 13.18 0.11 -9.67
C SER A 225 13.65 1.56 -9.56
N GLN A 226 13.31 2.25 -8.47
CA GLN A 226 13.73 3.63 -8.18
C GLN A 226 15.19 3.70 -7.70
N SER A 227 15.60 2.78 -6.82
CA SER A 227 16.92 2.76 -6.20
C SER A 227 18.10 2.83 -7.19
N PRO A 228 18.15 2.01 -8.26
CA PRO A 228 19.24 2.11 -9.23
C PRO A 228 19.23 3.42 -10.03
N VAL A 229 18.07 4.04 -10.25
CA VAL A 229 17.97 5.35 -10.91
C VAL A 229 18.59 6.42 -10.02
N VAL A 230 18.21 6.49 -8.74
CA VAL A 230 18.81 7.44 -7.79
C VAL A 230 20.31 7.24 -7.67
N ALA A 231 20.77 5.99 -7.51
CA ALA A 231 22.19 5.68 -7.39
C ALA A 231 22.99 6.16 -8.61
N HIS A 232 22.49 5.90 -9.83
CA HIS A 232 23.15 6.34 -11.05
C HIS A 232 23.15 7.86 -11.23
N GLN A 233 22.03 8.52 -10.91
CA GLN A 233 21.92 9.98 -10.95
C GLN A 233 22.95 10.64 -10.01
N ILE A 234 23.06 10.16 -8.78
CA ILE A 234 24.04 10.68 -7.81
C ILE A 234 25.47 10.39 -8.25
N GLN A 235 25.77 9.16 -8.70
CA GLN A 235 27.10 8.78 -9.16
C GLN A 235 27.60 9.69 -10.29
N ASN A 236 26.74 10.02 -11.25
CA ASN A 236 27.09 10.93 -12.34
C ASN A 236 27.13 12.39 -11.87
N SER A 237 26.25 12.80 -10.95
CA SER A 237 26.33 14.15 -10.36
C SER A 237 27.65 14.39 -9.61
N VAL A 238 28.17 13.39 -8.90
CA VAL A 238 29.48 13.46 -8.21
C VAL A 238 30.63 13.65 -9.22
N LYS A 239 30.49 13.04 -10.41
CA LYS A 239 31.49 13.12 -11.49
C LYS A 239 31.28 14.30 -12.43
N ASN A 240 30.28 15.14 -12.20
CA ASN A 240 29.83 16.18 -13.14
C ASN A 240 29.53 15.64 -14.56
N LEU A 241 28.99 14.43 -14.64
CA LEU A 241 28.57 13.78 -15.88
C LEU A 241 27.04 13.83 -16.03
N PRO A 242 26.51 13.85 -17.26
CA PRO A 242 25.08 13.69 -17.49
C PRO A 242 24.62 12.29 -17.10
N SER A 243 23.35 12.16 -16.70
CA SER A 243 22.70 10.87 -16.44
C SER A 243 21.48 10.70 -17.34
N ASN A 244 21.40 9.55 -17.98
CA ASN A 244 20.25 9.11 -18.79
C ASN A 244 19.33 8.13 -18.04
N ALA A 245 19.63 7.82 -16.77
CA ALA A 245 18.79 6.93 -15.96
C ALA A 245 17.40 7.55 -15.72
N LYS A 246 16.36 6.79 -16.08
CA LYS A 246 14.96 7.19 -15.92
C LYS A 246 14.13 6.07 -15.29
N TYR A 247 13.32 6.43 -14.30
CA TYR A 247 12.30 5.58 -13.70
C TYR A 247 11.00 5.69 -14.49
N ASP A 248 10.46 4.57 -14.97
CA ASP A 248 9.27 4.53 -15.83
C ASP A 248 7.95 4.43 -15.04
N GLY A 249 8.00 4.53 -13.71
CA GLY A 249 6.83 4.37 -12.85
C GLY A 249 6.51 2.93 -12.48
N TYR A 250 7.37 1.95 -12.81
CA TYR A 250 7.16 0.55 -12.47
C TYR A 250 6.80 0.36 -11.00
N SER A 251 5.76 -0.41 -10.74
CA SER A 251 5.36 -0.88 -9.42
C SER A 251 4.74 -2.28 -9.54
N SER A 252 4.68 -3.00 -8.42
CA SER A 252 4.05 -4.31 -8.36
C SER A 252 3.22 -4.46 -7.09
N CYS A 253 2.03 -5.03 -7.24
CA CYS A 253 1.14 -5.39 -6.15
C CYS A 253 0.78 -6.87 -6.23
N PRO A 254 1.55 -7.77 -5.59
CA PRO A 254 1.20 -9.18 -5.52
C PRO A 254 0.00 -9.35 -4.58
N LEU A 255 -1.19 -9.58 -5.15
CA LEU A 255 -2.47 -9.55 -4.48
C LEU A 255 -2.95 -10.98 -4.17
N TYR A 256 -2.94 -11.31 -2.88
CA TYR A 256 -3.56 -12.54 -2.39
C TYR A 256 -5.07 -12.49 -2.61
N THR A 257 -5.60 -13.48 -3.33
CA THR A 257 -7.03 -13.64 -3.61
C THR A 257 -7.66 -14.77 -2.80
N GLY A 258 -6.94 -15.29 -1.79
CA GLY A 258 -7.34 -16.48 -1.04
C GLY A 258 -6.93 -17.77 -1.74
N ASP A 259 -7.32 -18.91 -1.17
CA ASP A 259 -7.19 -20.27 -1.72
C ASP A 259 -5.77 -20.66 -2.17
N LYS A 260 -4.76 -20.13 -1.47
CA LYS A 260 -3.33 -20.23 -1.84
C LYS A 260 -3.02 -19.72 -3.26
N GLN A 261 -3.79 -18.75 -3.75
CA GLN A 261 -3.60 -18.10 -5.05
C GLN A 261 -3.23 -16.62 -4.89
N LEU A 262 -2.62 -16.08 -5.95
CA LEU A 262 -2.17 -14.70 -6.00
C LEU A 262 -2.24 -14.19 -7.44
N MET A 263 -2.74 -12.96 -7.62
CA MET A 263 -2.58 -12.19 -8.85
C MET A 263 -1.33 -11.32 -8.75
N LEU A 264 -0.41 -11.45 -9.71
CA LEU A 264 0.81 -10.66 -9.74
C LEU A 264 0.59 -9.41 -10.58
N MET A 265 0.11 -8.33 -9.95
CA MET A 265 -0.26 -7.12 -10.67
C MET A 265 0.98 -6.23 -10.87
N GLU A 266 1.41 -6.02 -12.10
CA GLU A 266 2.59 -5.21 -12.43
C GLU A 266 2.25 -4.17 -13.50
N PHE A 267 2.67 -2.94 -13.27
CA PHE A 267 2.30 -1.81 -14.11
C PHE A 267 3.32 -0.68 -13.99
N LYS A 268 3.27 0.27 -14.91
CA LYS A 268 4.11 1.47 -14.95
C LYS A 268 3.25 2.75 -15.00
N TYR A 269 3.87 3.91 -15.20
CA TYR A 269 3.12 5.18 -15.34
C TYR A 269 2.01 5.07 -16.41
N GLY A 270 0.91 5.79 -16.17
CA GLY A 270 -0.29 5.72 -16.99
C GLY A 270 -1.13 4.45 -16.79
N GLY A 271 -0.81 3.62 -15.79
CA GLY A 271 -1.54 2.38 -15.50
C GLY A 271 -1.38 1.30 -16.56
N ILE A 272 -0.30 1.39 -17.36
CA ILE A 272 0.02 0.44 -18.41
C ILE A 272 0.59 -0.85 -17.77
N PRO A 273 0.03 -2.04 -18.07
CA PRO A 273 0.59 -3.30 -17.60
C PRO A 273 2.07 -3.48 -17.96
N ASN A 274 2.86 -4.00 -17.03
CA ASN A 274 4.29 -4.25 -17.23
C ASN A 274 4.72 -5.55 -16.55
N GLU A 275 4.20 -6.66 -17.07
CA GLU A 275 4.30 -8.00 -16.49
C GLU A 275 5.67 -8.64 -16.73
N THR A 276 6.21 -9.29 -15.69
CA THR A 276 7.51 -9.97 -15.71
C THR A 276 7.41 -11.33 -16.40
N PHE A 277 6.32 -12.07 -16.19
CA PHE A 277 6.10 -13.40 -16.74
C PHE A 277 5.25 -13.33 -18.01
N ARG A 278 5.50 -14.26 -18.95
CA ARG A 278 4.69 -14.39 -20.18
C ARG A 278 3.30 -14.99 -19.94
N SER A 279 3.07 -15.57 -18.76
CA SER A 279 1.77 -16.10 -18.32
C SER A 279 0.83 -14.97 -17.94
N ASN A 280 -0.48 -15.17 -18.09
CA ASN A 280 -1.47 -14.15 -17.71
C ASN A 280 -1.46 -13.91 -16.19
N GLN A 281 -0.95 -12.75 -15.76
CA GLN A 281 -0.78 -12.43 -14.34
C GLN A 281 -2.04 -11.84 -13.68
N GLU A 282 -3.07 -11.54 -14.46
CA GLU A 282 -4.38 -11.10 -13.95
C GLU A 282 -5.23 -12.26 -13.43
N VAL A 283 -4.84 -13.50 -13.73
CA VAL A 283 -5.50 -14.71 -13.24
C VAL A 283 -4.84 -15.17 -11.92
N PRO A 284 -5.61 -15.42 -10.85
CA PRO A 284 -5.09 -15.97 -9.61
C PRO A 284 -4.31 -17.28 -9.82
N HIS A 285 -3.04 -17.32 -9.43
CA HIS A 285 -2.18 -18.48 -9.64
C HIS A 285 -1.39 -18.89 -8.40
N ARG A 286 -1.30 -20.21 -8.14
CA ARG A 286 -0.59 -20.77 -6.97
C ARG A 286 0.92 -20.56 -7.04
N PHE A 287 1.50 -20.58 -8.24
CA PHE A 287 2.92 -20.26 -8.44
C PHE A 287 3.27 -18.90 -7.85
N PHE A 288 2.55 -17.83 -8.21
CA PHE A 288 2.83 -16.49 -7.70
C PHE A 288 2.62 -16.37 -6.19
N TYR A 289 1.67 -17.13 -5.64
CA TYR A 289 1.48 -17.24 -4.19
C TYR A 289 2.74 -17.72 -3.49
N HIS A 290 3.32 -18.84 -3.95
CA HIS A 290 4.53 -19.43 -3.36
C HIS A 290 5.77 -18.57 -3.63
N VAL A 291 5.89 -17.96 -4.81
CA VAL A 291 6.95 -16.97 -5.09
C VAL A 291 6.91 -15.84 -4.06
N LYS A 292 5.74 -15.23 -3.83
CA LYS A 292 5.66 -14.10 -2.89
C LYS A 292 5.72 -14.53 -1.42
N LYS A 293 5.17 -15.68 -1.06
CA LYS A 293 5.10 -16.15 0.34
C LYS A 293 6.41 -16.77 0.80
N ASP A 294 6.97 -17.68 0.01
CA ASP A 294 8.04 -18.59 0.45
C ASP A 294 9.41 -18.18 -0.08
N ILE A 295 9.48 -17.55 -1.27
CA ILE A 295 10.76 -17.15 -1.90
C ILE A 295 11.11 -15.68 -1.58
N PHE A 296 10.17 -14.77 -1.80
CA PHE A 296 10.45 -13.33 -1.75
C PHE A 296 10.96 -12.81 -0.40
N PRO A 297 10.53 -13.32 0.78
CA PRO A 297 11.13 -12.88 2.05
C PRO A 297 12.63 -13.13 2.13
N SER A 298 13.10 -14.31 1.70
CA SER A 298 14.53 -14.64 1.67
C SER A 298 15.28 -13.76 0.66
N VAL A 299 14.70 -13.55 -0.53
CA VAL A 299 15.25 -12.64 -1.55
C VAL A 299 15.41 -11.23 -1.00
N TYR A 300 14.38 -10.72 -0.31
CA TYR A 300 14.42 -9.40 0.30
C TYR A 300 15.61 -9.30 1.25
N TRP A 301 15.70 -10.15 2.26
CA TRP A 301 16.74 -10.04 3.28
C TRP A 301 18.16 -10.29 2.76
N GLN A 302 18.33 -11.16 1.75
CA GLN A 302 19.65 -11.50 1.22
C GLN A 302 20.16 -10.48 0.18
N PHE A 303 19.28 -9.93 -0.67
CA PHE A 303 19.71 -9.14 -1.83
C PHE A 303 19.33 -7.66 -1.76
N VAL A 304 18.17 -7.31 -1.21
CA VAL A 304 17.66 -5.92 -1.23
C VAL A 304 18.52 -4.98 -0.36
N PRO A 305 18.76 -5.24 0.94
CA PRO A 305 19.62 -4.39 1.77
C PRO A 305 21.06 -4.25 1.25
N THR A 306 21.55 -5.24 0.49
CA THR A 306 22.90 -5.22 -0.08
C THR A 306 23.00 -4.49 -1.41
N GLY A 307 21.90 -3.92 -1.92
CA GLY A 307 21.86 -3.21 -3.21
C GLY A 307 21.99 -4.13 -4.42
N LYS A 308 21.69 -5.43 -4.29
CA LYS A 308 21.84 -6.46 -5.33
C LYS A 308 20.52 -6.92 -5.95
N TRP A 309 19.43 -6.19 -5.71
CA TRP A 309 18.11 -6.51 -6.26
C TRP A 309 17.50 -5.31 -7.00
N PHE A 310 17.18 -5.52 -8.28
CA PHE A 310 16.79 -4.49 -9.25
C PHE A 310 15.37 -4.72 -9.81
N GLY A 311 14.45 -5.15 -8.94
CA GLY A 311 13.05 -5.36 -9.29
C GLY A 311 12.87 -6.48 -10.32
N LYS A 312 12.16 -6.19 -11.42
CA LYS A 312 11.94 -7.15 -12.52
C LYS A 312 13.22 -7.69 -13.16
N ARG A 313 14.34 -6.98 -13.04
CA ARG A 313 15.65 -7.43 -13.52
C ARG A 313 16.34 -8.39 -12.54
N THR A 314 15.73 -8.69 -11.40
CA THR A 314 16.26 -9.58 -10.36
C THR A 314 17.63 -9.10 -9.89
N ILE A 315 18.69 -9.88 -10.07
CA ILE A 315 20.08 -9.54 -9.68
C ILE A 315 20.86 -8.80 -10.77
N PHE A 316 20.29 -8.62 -11.96
CA PHE A 316 20.96 -7.97 -13.07
C PHE A 316 20.79 -6.45 -13.02
N ALA A 317 21.87 -5.74 -12.70
CA ALA A 317 21.87 -4.28 -12.66
C ALA A 317 21.37 -3.68 -14.00
N PRO A 318 20.56 -2.60 -13.94
CA PRO A 318 20.20 -1.88 -15.15
C PRO A 318 21.43 -1.24 -15.78
N LYS A 319 21.45 -1.26 -17.12
CA LYS A 319 22.33 -0.42 -17.92
C LYS A 319 21.51 0.78 -18.35
N PHE A 320 22.00 1.96 -18.03
CA PHE A 320 21.44 3.23 -18.46
C PHE A 320 22.31 3.72 -19.62
#